data_AF-A0A948YE31-F1
#
_entry.id   AF-A0A948YE31-F1
#
_cell.length_a   1.000
_cell.length_b   1.000
_cell.length_c   1.000
_cell.angle_alpha   90.00
_cell.angle_beta   90.00
_cell.angle_gamma   90.00
#
_symmetry.space_group_name_H-M   'P 1'
#
loop_
_entity.id
_entity.type
_entity.pdbx_description
1 polymer ?
#
loop_
_entity_poly.entity_id
_entity_poly.type
_entity_poly.pdbx_seq_one_letter_code
_entity_poly.pdbx_strand_id
1 'polypeptide(L)'
;MNFQELVNTIESLPPLSDSTLLIQKLYSNGAHNVNIVRLTKIIESDVLLSANILRMINVPAYGFYRQITSVAQAVTLFGTQTIFALVVSYAMHEKLVANLRPYGITNDKFNDICHLQSTLLTQWYAKIDLKRAQFLAPLALLMEVGKLVLAKVITQEGKIKEFKDGLLK
;
A
#
# COMPACT_ATOMS: atom_id res chain seq x y z
N MET A 1 -12.98 21.32 0.93
CA MET A 1 -12.61 20.43 2.04
C MET A 1 -11.39 20.98 2.76
N ASN A 2 -11.36 20.98 4.10
CA ASN A 2 -10.16 21.35 4.87
C ASN A 2 -9.27 20.11 5.15
N PHE A 3 -8.06 20.32 5.69
CA PHE A 3 -7.11 19.24 5.95
C PHE A 3 -7.64 18.19 6.94
N GLN A 4 -8.37 18.61 7.96
CA GLN A 4 -8.83 17.71 9.03
C GLN A 4 -9.98 16.83 8.54
N GLU A 5 -10.88 17.39 7.74
CA GLU A 5 -11.90 16.64 6.98
C GLU A 5 -11.25 15.62 6.05
N LEU A 6 -10.20 16.01 5.31
CA LEU A 6 -9.48 15.10 4.43
C LEU A 6 -8.96 13.88 5.19
N VAL A 7 -8.24 14.12 6.28
CA VAL A 7 -7.65 13.04 7.10
C VAL A 7 -8.73 12.10 7.64
N ASN A 8 -9.85 12.64 8.12
CA ASN A 8 -10.97 11.84 8.63
C ASN A 8 -11.65 10.99 7.55
N THR A 9 -11.48 11.34 6.26
CA THR A 9 -12.07 10.59 5.14
C THR A 9 -11.16 9.44 4.64
N ILE A 10 -9.95 9.31 5.18
CA ILE A 10 -8.95 8.30 4.77
C ILE A 10 -9.03 7.11 5.73
N GLU A 11 -10.09 6.30 5.61
CA GLU A 11 -10.22 5.06 6.38
C GLU A 11 -9.43 3.90 5.79
N SER A 12 -9.26 3.82 4.47
CA SER A 12 -8.38 2.87 3.78
C SER A 12 -7.98 3.41 2.40
N LEU A 13 -6.93 2.84 1.83
CA LEU A 13 -6.45 3.18 0.49
C LEU A 13 -6.82 2.06 -0.50
N PRO A 14 -7.53 2.36 -1.61
CA PRO A 14 -7.95 1.38 -2.61
C PRO A 14 -6.76 0.54 -3.09
N PRO A 15 -6.89 -0.75 -3.46
CA PRO A 15 -5.75 -1.49 -3.98
C PRO A 15 -5.44 -0.97 -5.38
N LEU A 16 -4.19 -1.09 -5.82
CA LEU A 16 -3.81 -0.71 -7.19
C LEU A 16 -4.20 -1.78 -8.20
N SER A 17 -4.29 -3.04 -7.75
CA SER A 17 -4.41 -4.24 -8.58
C SER A 17 -5.34 -5.29 -7.97
N ASP A 18 -5.54 -6.41 -8.70
CA ASP A 18 -6.31 -7.58 -8.24
C ASP A 18 -5.60 -8.43 -7.17
N SER A 19 -4.61 -7.88 -6.45
CA SER A 19 -3.84 -8.62 -5.43
C SER A 19 -4.71 -9.27 -4.36
N THR A 20 -5.80 -8.62 -3.93
CA THR A 20 -6.76 -9.20 -2.97
C THR A 20 -7.43 -10.46 -3.53
N LEU A 21 -7.82 -10.44 -4.81
CA LEU A 21 -8.41 -11.59 -5.50
C LEU A 21 -7.37 -12.72 -5.70
N LEU A 22 -6.12 -12.37 -6.04
CA LEU A 22 -5.04 -13.35 -6.16
C LEU A 22 -4.76 -14.06 -4.83
N ILE A 23 -4.80 -13.32 -3.72
CA ILE A 23 -4.65 -13.89 -2.37
C ILE A 23 -5.85 -14.80 -2.04
N GLN A 24 -7.08 -14.39 -2.34
CA GLN A 24 -8.26 -15.25 -2.15
C GLN A 24 -8.15 -16.57 -2.94
N LYS A 25 -7.70 -16.51 -4.20
CA LYS A 25 -7.41 -17.70 -5.02
C LYS A 25 -6.28 -18.55 -4.45
N LEU A 26 -5.31 -17.95 -3.79
CA LEU A 26 -4.23 -18.70 -3.14
C LEU A 26 -4.77 -19.58 -1.99
N TYR A 27 -5.82 -19.13 -1.32
CA TYR A 27 -6.49 -19.85 -0.23
C TYR A 27 -7.62 -20.79 -0.67
N SER A 28 -8.04 -20.77 -1.95
CA SER A 28 -9.13 -21.63 -2.44
C SER A 28 -8.83 -23.11 -2.33
N ASN A 29 -7.55 -23.49 -2.31
CA ASN A 29 -7.09 -24.89 -2.24
C ASN A 29 -6.78 -25.36 -0.81
N GLY A 30 -7.17 -24.57 0.20
CA GLY A 30 -7.00 -24.89 1.63
C GLY A 30 -5.85 -24.13 2.31
N ALA A 31 -6.11 -23.67 3.54
CA ALA A 31 -5.21 -22.78 4.29
C ALA A 31 -3.89 -23.46 4.73
N HIS A 32 -3.80 -24.79 4.74
CA HIS A 32 -2.65 -25.53 5.26
C HIS A 32 -1.44 -25.60 4.31
N ASN A 33 -1.63 -25.28 3.02
CA ASN A 33 -0.58 -25.38 1.99
C ASN A 33 -0.15 -24.01 1.43
N VAL A 34 -0.50 -22.93 2.14
CA VAL A 34 -0.22 -21.58 1.67
C VAL A 34 1.28 -21.28 1.76
N ASN A 35 1.90 -21.09 0.61
CA ASN A 35 3.30 -20.70 0.52
C ASN A 35 3.48 -19.25 0.99
N ILE A 36 4.16 -19.08 2.13
CA ILE A 36 4.47 -17.78 2.75
C ILE A 36 5.16 -16.83 1.78
N VAL A 37 6.15 -17.32 1.02
CA VAL A 37 6.91 -16.50 0.06
C VAL A 37 5.99 -16.00 -1.05
N ARG A 38 5.09 -16.85 -1.55
CA ARG A 38 4.13 -16.46 -2.60
C ARG A 38 3.12 -15.44 -2.07
N LEU A 39 2.58 -15.64 -0.87
CA LEU A 39 1.67 -14.69 -0.23
C LEU A 39 2.34 -13.32 -0.06
N THR A 40 3.55 -13.32 0.50
CA THR A 40 4.35 -12.10 0.74
C THR A 40 4.58 -11.35 -0.57
N LYS A 41 4.98 -12.05 -1.64
CA LYS A 41 5.19 -11.44 -2.96
C LYS A 41 3.95 -10.80 -3.56
N ILE A 42 2.77 -11.40 -3.39
CA ILE A 42 1.51 -10.84 -3.91
C ILE A 42 1.10 -9.58 -3.12
N ILE A 43 1.34 -9.57 -1.82
CA ILE A 43 1.08 -8.38 -1.00
C ILE A 43 2.07 -7.27 -1.38
N GLU A 44 3.36 -7.59 -1.43
CA GLU A 44 4.42 -6.63 -1.77
C GLU A 44 4.28 -6.09 -3.19
N SER A 45 3.73 -6.85 -4.14
CA SER A 45 3.50 -6.36 -5.50
C SER A 45 2.48 -5.23 -5.58
N ASP A 46 1.68 -4.97 -4.53
CA ASP A 46 0.75 -3.85 -4.48
C ASP A 46 1.10 -2.92 -3.31
N VAL A 47 1.56 -1.71 -3.63
CA VAL A 47 2.00 -0.73 -2.63
C VAL A 47 0.89 -0.34 -1.65
N LEU A 48 -0.36 -0.24 -2.11
CA LEU A 48 -1.47 0.20 -1.26
C LEU A 48 -1.96 -0.93 -0.37
N LEU A 49 -2.01 -2.16 -0.89
CA LEU A 49 -2.27 -3.33 -0.05
C LEU A 49 -1.19 -3.46 1.05
N SER A 50 0.08 -3.32 0.69
CA SER A 50 1.20 -3.32 1.65
C SER A 50 1.03 -2.24 2.73
N ALA A 51 0.70 -1.01 2.34
CA ALA A 51 0.47 0.10 3.26
C ALA A 51 -0.66 -0.19 4.25
N ASN A 52 -1.80 -0.71 3.75
CA ASN A 52 -2.96 -1.02 4.57
C ASN A 52 -2.66 -2.14 5.56
N ILE A 53 -1.97 -3.21 5.13
CA ILE A 53 -1.58 -4.32 6.01
C ILE A 53 -0.66 -3.83 7.13
N LEU A 54 0.39 -3.05 6.79
CA LEU A 54 1.29 -2.48 7.80
C LEU A 54 0.54 -1.59 8.79
N ARG A 55 -0.39 -0.76 8.31
CA ARG A 55 -1.22 0.09 9.18
C ARG A 55 -2.10 -0.73 10.11
N MET A 56 -2.80 -1.73 9.60
CA MET A 56 -3.70 -2.60 10.38
C MET A 56 -2.94 -3.36 11.47
N ILE A 57 -1.70 -3.75 11.20
CA ILE A 57 -0.84 -4.51 12.11
C ILE A 57 -0.18 -3.63 13.19
N ASN A 58 0.10 -2.37 12.88
CA ASN A 58 0.73 -1.44 13.81
C ASN A 58 -0.27 -0.74 14.76
N VAL A 59 -1.52 -1.20 14.84
CA VAL A 59 -2.49 -0.67 15.82
C VAL A 59 -2.09 -1.05 17.25
N PRO A 60 -2.39 -0.21 18.27
CA PRO A 60 -2.01 -0.48 19.66
C PRO A 60 -2.48 -1.82 20.22
N ALA A 61 -3.56 -2.39 19.68
CA ALA A 61 -4.18 -3.63 20.15
C ALA A 61 -3.23 -4.85 20.15
N TYR A 62 -2.17 -4.84 19.34
CA TYR A 62 -1.22 -5.94 19.28
C TYR A 62 -0.01 -5.79 20.23
N GLY A 63 0.12 -4.67 20.93
CA GLY A 63 1.09 -4.51 22.03
C GLY A 63 2.58 -4.56 21.65
N PHE A 64 2.94 -4.30 20.39
CA PHE A 64 4.35 -4.29 19.99
C PHE A 64 5.10 -3.06 20.51
N TYR A 65 6.27 -3.29 21.11
CA TYR A 65 7.18 -2.23 21.56
C TYR A 65 7.87 -1.50 20.40
N ARG A 66 8.00 -2.17 19.24
CA ARG A 66 8.60 -1.62 18.01
C ARG A 66 7.62 -1.78 16.84
N GLN A 67 7.60 -0.76 15.98
CA GLN A 67 6.78 -0.79 14.77
C GLN A 67 7.27 -1.87 13.80
N ILE A 68 6.32 -2.54 13.15
CA ILE A 68 6.56 -3.49 12.06
C ILE A 68 6.68 -2.69 10.77
N THR A 69 7.80 -2.85 10.08
CA THR A 69 8.16 -1.98 8.94
C THR A 69 8.14 -2.70 7.59
N SER A 70 7.93 -4.02 7.55
CA SER A 70 7.86 -4.79 6.30
C SER A 70 6.78 -5.85 6.30
N VAL A 71 6.26 -6.16 5.11
CA VAL A 71 5.23 -7.18 4.90
C VAL A 71 5.79 -8.56 5.27
N ALA A 72 7.01 -8.88 4.87
CA ALA A 72 7.67 -10.13 5.27
C ALA A 72 7.70 -10.30 6.81
N GLN A 73 8.08 -9.25 7.54
CA GLN A 73 8.07 -9.27 9.02
C GLN A 73 6.66 -9.48 9.57
N ALA A 74 5.66 -8.78 9.02
CA ALA A 74 4.26 -8.96 9.37
C ALA A 74 3.78 -10.41 9.17
N VAL A 75 4.05 -11.00 8.00
CA VAL A 75 3.64 -12.37 7.68
C VAL A 75 4.33 -13.38 8.61
N THR A 76 5.60 -13.18 8.92
CA THR A 76 6.35 -14.05 9.85
C THR A 76 5.81 -13.97 11.28
N LEU A 77 5.49 -12.77 11.77
CA LEU A 77 5.03 -12.59 13.16
C LEU A 77 3.58 -13.03 13.39
N PHE A 78 2.69 -12.75 12.43
CA PHE A 78 1.25 -12.99 12.57
C PHE A 78 0.76 -14.31 11.96
N GLY A 79 1.58 -14.89 11.07
CA GLY A 79 1.22 -16.06 10.30
C GLY A 79 0.29 -15.73 9.12
N THR A 80 0.23 -16.67 8.18
CA THR A 80 -0.46 -16.51 6.89
C THR A 80 -1.97 -16.31 7.07
N GLN A 81 -2.60 -17.04 8.00
CA GLN A 81 -4.04 -16.98 8.24
C GLN A 81 -4.51 -15.62 8.74
N THR A 82 -3.79 -15.03 9.70
CA THR A 82 -4.12 -13.69 10.21
C THR A 82 -3.98 -12.65 9.11
N ILE A 83 -2.91 -12.71 8.32
CA ILE A 83 -2.72 -11.84 7.15
C ILE A 83 -3.87 -11.99 6.16
N PHE A 84 -4.28 -13.23 5.88
CA PHE A 84 -5.42 -13.48 4.99
C PHE A 84 -6.72 -12.86 5.52
N ALA A 85 -7.01 -13.00 6.81
CA ALA A 85 -8.18 -12.39 7.43
C ALA A 85 -8.16 -10.85 7.28
N LEU A 86 -7.00 -10.22 7.46
CA LEU A 86 -6.82 -8.78 7.22
C LEU A 86 -7.08 -8.40 5.76
N VAL A 87 -6.53 -9.17 4.80
CA VAL A 87 -6.75 -8.94 3.36
C VAL A 87 -8.23 -9.07 2.99
N VAL A 88 -8.94 -10.06 3.55
CA VAL A 88 -10.38 -10.24 3.31
C VAL A 88 -11.19 -9.09 3.92
N SER A 89 -10.90 -8.72 5.18
CA SER A 89 -11.56 -7.58 5.85
C SER A 89 -11.38 -6.29 5.05
N TYR A 90 -10.15 -6.04 4.59
CA TYR A 90 -9.81 -4.94 3.70
C TYR A 90 -10.63 -4.97 2.40
N ALA A 91 -10.65 -6.10 1.70
CA ALA A 91 -11.38 -6.24 0.43
C ALA A 91 -12.91 -6.05 0.58
N MET A 92 -13.47 -6.37 1.75
CA MET A 92 -14.90 -6.16 2.02
C MET A 92 -15.27 -4.68 2.22
N HIS A 93 -14.36 -3.90 2.82
CA HIS A 93 -14.61 -2.50 3.15
C HIS A 93 -14.33 -1.58 1.95
N GLU A 94 -13.56 -2.07 0.99
CA GLU A 94 -13.05 -1.23 -0.07
C GLU A 94 -13.84 -1.35 -1.37
N LYS A 95 -14.80 -0.44 -1.52
CA LYS A 95 -15.58 -0.27 -2.76
C LYS A 95 -14.94 0.69 -3.77
N LEU A 96 -13.76 1.21 -3.46
CA LEU A 96 -13.10 2.25 -4.24
C LEU A 96 -12.02 1.63 -5.13
N VAL A 97 -11.97 2.08 -6.37
CA VAL A 97 -10.90 1.74 -7.31
C VAL A 97 -9.89 2.88 -7.31
N ALA A 98 -8.61 2.56 -7.15
CA ALA A 98 -7.55 3.55 -7.25
C ALA A 98 -7.63 4.26 -8.60
N ASN A 99 -7.60 5.59 -8.59
CA ASN A 99 -7.76 6.39 -9.80
C ASN A 99 -6.78 7.57 -9.80
N LEU A 100 -5.75 7.45 -10.62
CA LEU A 100 -4.70 8.45 -10.79
C LEU A 100 -4.85 9.28 -12.08
N ARG A 101 -6.02 9.26 -12.72
CA ARG A 101 -6.33 10.09 -13.91
C ARG A 101 -6.06 11.59 -13.70
N PRO A 102 -6.25 12.20 -12.51
CA PRO A 102 -5.87 13.59 -12.27
C PRO A 102 -4.39 13.88 -12.56
N TYR A 103 -3.50 12.93 -12.25
CA TYR A 103 -2.06 13.02 -12.50
C TYR A 103 -1.63 12.49 -13.86
N GLY A 104 -2.56 11.97 -14.68
CA GLY A 104 -2.25 11.44 -16.00
C GLY A 104 -1.41 10.16 -16.01
N ILE A 105 -1.38 9.41 -14.91
CA ILE A 105 -0.65 8.14 -14.77
C ILE A 105 -1.61 6.98 -14.51
N THR A 106 -1.24 5.78 -14.94
CA THR A 106 -1.97 4.55 -14.66
C THR A 106 -1.59 4.00 -13.27
N ASN A 107 -2.45 3.14 -12.70
CA ASN A 107 -2.17 2.48 -11.43
C ASN A 107 -0.91 1.62 -11.50
N ASP A 108 -0.73 0.87 -12.60
CA ASP A 108 0.47 0.05 -12.83
C ASP A 108 1.74 0.90 -12.84
N LYS A 109 1.75 1.99 -13.61
CA LYS A 109 2.90 2.90 -13.70
C LYS A 109 3.20 3.56 -12.35
N PHE A 110 2.17 3.90 -11.58
CA PHE A 110 2.35 4.43 -10.23
C PHE A 110 2.96 3.40 -9.29
N ASN A 111 2.48 2.16 -9.33
CA ASN A 111 3.02 1.04 -8.57
C ASN A 111 4.50 0.81 -8.91
N ASP A 112 4.84 0.79 -10.20
CA ASP A 112 6.22 0.66 -10.68
C ASP A 112 7.13 1.78 -10.17
N ILE A 113 6.65 3.03 -10.19
CA ILE A 113 7.41 4.19 -9.66
C ILE A 113 7.71 4.00 -8.17
N CYS A 114 6.72 3.62 -7.37
CA CYS A 114 6.90 3.40 -5.93
C CYS A 114 7.92 2.29 -5.65
N HIS A 115 7.83 1.18 -6.40
CA HIS A 115 8.78 0.07 -6.30
C HIS A 115 10.19 0.44 -6.75
N LEU A 116 10.31 1.20 -7.83
CA LEU A 116 11.60 1.70 -8.33
C LEU A 116 12.27 2.60 -7.28
N GLN A 117 11.52 3.52 -6.66
CA GLN A 117 12.02 4.41 -5.60
C GLN A 117 12.55 3.61 -4.40
N SER A 118 11.76 2.66 -3.89
CA SER A 118 12.14 1.81 -2.77
C SER A 118 13.37 0.94 -3.10
N THR A 119 13.41 0.37 -4.31
CA THR A 119 14.52 -0.46 -4.78
C THR A 119 15.79 0.37 -4.94
N LEU A 120 15.70 1.55 -5.55
CA LEU A 120 16.83 2.47 -5.72
C LEU A 120 17.42 2.85 -4.36
N LEU A 121 16.58 3.24 -3.40
CA LEU A 121 17.01 3.60 -2.07
C LEU A 121 17.69 2.43 -1.36
N THR A 122 17.14 1.23 -1.47
CA THR A 122 17.73 0.01 -0.90
C THR A 122 19.11 -0.25 -1.52
N GLN A 123 19.23 -0.27 -2.84
CA GLN A 123 20.48 -0.58 -3.54
C GLN A 123 21.57 0.46 -3.34
N TRP A 124 21.18 1.74 -3.29
CA TRP A 124 22.10 2.84 -3.09
C TRP A 124 22.55 2.95 -1.64
N TYR A 125 21.60 3.10 -0.71
CA TYR A 125 21.91 3.47 0.67
C TYR A 125 22.36 2.28 1.52
N ALA A 126 22.01 1.04 1.16
CA ALA A 126 22.49 -0.13 1.90
C ALA A 126 24.01 -0.31 1.83
N LYS A 127 24.67 0.26 0.82
CA LYS A 127 26.14 0.30 0.71
C LYS A 127 26.78 1.26 1.70
N ILE A 128 25.99 2.18 2.28
CA ILE A 128 26.44 3.21 3.23
C ILE A 128 26.01 2.80 4.64
N ASP A 129 24.72 2.55 4.84
CA ASP A 129 24.14 2.11 6.11
C ASP A 129 22.94 1.20 5.84
N LEU A 130 23.16 -0.11 6.01
CA LEU A 130 22.15 -1.14 5.81
C LEU A 130 20.93 -0.95 6.73
N LYS A 131 21.13 -0.60 7.99
CA LYS A 131 20.03 -0.50 8.96
C LYS A 131 19.13 0.68 8.63
N ARG A 132 19.71 1.82 8.27
CA ARG A 132 18.94 2.98 7.80
C ARG A 132 18.28 2.70 6.47
N ALA A 133 18.93 2.02 5.53
CA ALA A 133 18.30 1.65 4.26
C ALA A 133 17.06 0.78 4.47
N GLN A 134 17.12 -0.21 5.36
CA GLN A 134 15.99 -1.06 5.72
C GLN A 134 14.81 -0.27 6.33
N PHE A 135 15.09 0.82 7.05
CA PHE A 135 14.07 1.71 7.58
C PHE A 135 13.50 2.68 6.52
N LEU A 136 14.37 3.25 5.69
CA LEU A 136 13.98 4.26 4.70
C LEU A 136 13.25 3.65 3.50
N ALA A 137 13.58 2.42 3.09
CA ALA A 137 13.01 1.81 1.87
C ALA A 137 11.47 1.68 1.92
N PRO A 138 10.86 1.20 3.01
CA PRO A 138 9.40 1.24 3.18
C PRO A 138 8.84 2.67 3.12
N LEU A 139 9.55 3.67 3.63
CA LEU A 139 9.10 5.07 3.54
C LEU A 139 9.12 5.58 2.10
N ALA A 140 10.16 5.26 1.33
CA ALA A 140 10.23 5.61 -0.09
C ALA A 140 9.13 4.91 -0.90
N LEU A 141 8.78 3.67 -0.56
CA LEU A 141 7.66 2.95 -1.17
C LEU A 141 6.32 3.69 -0.98
N LEU A 142 6.12 4.31 0.19
CA LEU A 142 4.86 4.95 0.59
C LEU A 142 4.81 6.45 0.31
N MET A 143 5.93 7.07 -0.05
CA MET A 143 6.07 8.52 -0.19
C MET A 143 5.06 9.13 -1.17
N GLU A 144 4.68 8.38 -2.20
CA GLU A 144 3.79 8.83 -3.27
C GLU A 144 2.29 8.65 -2.96
N VAL A 145 1.95 7.97 -1.86
CA VAL A 145 0.56 7.62 -1.51
C VAL A 145 -0.35 8.85 -1.36
N GLY A 146 0.22 10.00 -0.97
CA GLY A 146 -0.53 11.27 -0.92
C GLY A 146 -1.15 11.67 -2.26
N LYS A 147 -0.54 11.29 -3.40
CA LYS A 147 -1.11 11.56 -4.74
C LYS A 147 -2.45 10.85 -4.93
N LEU A 148 -2.63 9.64 -4.42
CA LEU A 148 -3.91 8.92 -4.50
C LEU A 148 -5.01 9.58 -3.68
N VAL A 149 -4.65 9.99 -2.46
CA VAL A 149 -5.54 10.74 -1.58
C VAL A 149 -6.04 12.01 -2.29
N LEU A 150 -5.12 12.80 -2.85
CA LEU A 150 -5.47 14.01 -3.58
C LEU A 150 -6.25 13.71 -4.87
N ALA A 151 -5.87 12.67 -5.61
CA ALA A 151 -6.56 12.28 -6.84
C ALA A 151 -8.03 11.92 -6.59
N LYS A 152 -8.31 11.22 -5.48
CA LYS A 152 -9.68 10.94 -5.03
C LYS A 152 -10.48 12.23 -4.83
N VAL A 153 -9.93 13.19 -4.08
CA VAL A 153 -10.58 14.49 -3.82
C VAL A 153 -10.85 15.25 -5.10
N ILE A 154 -9.84 15.39 -5.96
CA ILE A 154 -9.95 16.12 -7.24
C ILE A 154 -11.04 15.49 -8.12
N THR A 155 -11.10 14.15 -8.14
CA THR A 155 -12.12 13.41 -8.89
C THR A 155 -13.51 13.64 -8.30
N GLN A 156 -13.67 13.58 -6.97
CA GLN A 156 -14.95 13.81 -6.28
C GLN A 156 -15.46 15.25 -6.44
N GLU A 157 -14.57 16.25 -6.46
CA GLU A 157 -14.94 17.64 -6.69
C GLU A 157 -15.12 17.99 -8.18
N GLY A 158 -14.87 17.06 -9.11
CA GLY A 158 -15.02 17.29 -10.55
C GLY A 158 -13.94 18.22 -11.16
N LYS A 159 -12.84 18.48 -10.44
CA LYS A 159 -11.81 19.50 -10.80
C LYS A 159 -10.64 18.95 -11.60
N ILE A 160 -10.81 17.82 -12.29
CA ILE A 160 -9.70 17.16 -13.02
C ILE A 160 -9.07 18.09 -14.06
N LYS A 161 -9.88 18.86 -14.79
CA LYS A 161 -9.38 19.78 -15.82
C LYS A 161 -8.58 20.93 -15.21
N GLU A 162 -9.15 21.62 -14.23
CA GLU A 162 -8.50 22.73 -13.52
C GLU A 162 -7.17 22.31 -12.89
N PHE A 163 -7.14 21.13 -12.26
CA PHE A 163 -5.92 20.57 -11.68
C PHE A 163 -4.84 20.32 -12.72
N LYS A 164 -5.20 19.75 -13.89
CA LYS A 164 -4.26 19.49 -14.97
C LYS A 164 -3.72 20.78 -15.60
N ASP A 165 -4.59 21.77 -15.81
CA ASP A 165 -4.20 23.06 -16.37
C ASP A 165 -3.26 23.81 -15.41
N GLY A 166 -3.43 23.63 -14.08
CA GLY A 166 -2.54 24.18 -13.06
C GLY A 166 -1.17 23.48 -12.95
N LEU A 167 -1.10 22.17 -13.23
CA LEU A 167 0.17 21.41 -13.22
C LEU A 167 1.13 21.77 -14.36
N LEU A 168 0.61 22.33 -15.46
CA LEU A 168 1.38 22.66 -16.66
C LEU A 168 1.93 24.10 -16.66
N LYS A 169 1.60 24.89 -15.62
CA LYS A 169 2.12 26.24 -15.41
C LYS A 169 3.32 26.21 -14.47
#